data_AF-A0AAX6IGP8-F1
#
_entry.id   AF-A0AAX6IGP8-F1
#
_cell.length_a   1.000
_cell.length_b   1.000
_cell.length_c   1.000
_cell.angle_alpha   90.00
_cell.angle_beta   90.00
_cell.angle_gamma   90.00
#
_symmetry.space_group_name_H-M   'P 1'
#
loop_
_entity.id
_entity.type
_entity.pdbx_description
1 polymer ?
#
loop_
_entity_poly.entity_id
_entity_poly.type
_entity_poly.pdbx_seq_one_letter_code
_entity_poly.pdbx_strand_id
1 'polypeptide(L)'
;MFYRHPSADMLLAESELNLDLLRRAAIFHYGSISLISDPCRTAHLRAMEVAKEAGALLSYDANLRLPLWPSAEEAKSRIMSNWDQADIIKISGDELEFLTGSDKVETDVVMTLWHPQLKLLLVTLGSKGCKYYTKDFHGTVEAIKVHPVSTTGAGDAFVGGMLHRLARDRSALQLR
;
A
#
# COMPACT_ATOMS: atom_id res chain seq x y z
N MET A 1 -15.78 0.88 14.29
CA MET A 1 -15.96 2.32 14.01
C MET A 1 -14.62 2.99 14.20
N PHE A 2 -14.13 3.74 13.22
CA PHE A 2 -12.81 4.39 13.25
C PHE A 2 -13.04 5.89 13.48
N TYR A 3 -12.78 6.38 14.70
CA TYR A 3 -12.95 7.80 15.05
C TYR A 3 -11.69 8.55 14.69
N ARG A 4 -11.78 9.48 13.73
CA ARG A 4 -10.62 10.21 13.22
C ARG A 4 -10.82 11.73 13.16
N HIS A 5 -12.02 12.28 13.35
CA HIS A 5 -12.25 13.70 13.05
C HIS A 5 -12.55 14.56 14.30
N PRO A 6 -11.58 15.36 14.82
CA PRO A 6 -10.14 15.35 14.51
C PRO A 6 -9.35 14.36 15.39
N SER A 7 -8.21 13.88 14.89
CA SER A 7 -7.23 13.10 15.65
C SER A 7 -5.80 13.49 15.26
N ALA A 8 -4.84 13.17 16.14
CA ALA A 8 -3.45 13.65 16.03
C ALA A 8 -2.76 13.23 14.72
N ASP A 9 -3.09 12.05 14.17
CA ASP A 9 -2.51 11.57 12.92
C ASP A 9 -2.86 12.43 11.70
N MET A 10 -3.90 13.26 11.78
CA MET A 10 -4.25 14.24 10.74
C MET A 10 -3.37 15.49 10.77
N LEU A 11 -2.64 15.73 11.86
CA LEU A 11 -1.99 17.01 12.14
C LEU A 11 -0.49 17.03 11.84
N LEU A 12 0.10 15.91 11.42
CA LEU A 12 1.51 15.85 11.05
C LEU A 12 1.81 16.89 9.96
N ALA A 13 2.68 17.84 10.26
CA ALA A 13 3.09 18.89 9.34
C ALA A 13 4.46 18.59 8.71
N GLU A 14 4.72 19.17 7.55
CA GLU A 14 6.00 19.01 6.83
C GLU A 14 7.20 19.45 7.69
N SER A 15 7.03 20.49 8.51
CA SER A 15 8.06 21.01 9.42
C SER A 15 8.47 20.03 10.52
N GLU A 16 7.66 19.01 10.79
CA GLU A 16 7.92 17.98 11.80
C GLU A 16 8.67 16.77 11.23
N LEU A 17 8.90 16.73 9.90
CA LEU A 17 9.60 15.63 9.25
C LEU A 17 11.08 15.61 9.60
N ASN A 18 11.54 14.46 10.10
CA ASN A 18 12.97 14.20 10.25
C ASN A 18 13.57 13.73 8.92
N LEU A 19 14.10 14.67 8.14
CA LEU A 19 14.62 14.38 6.79
C LEU A 19 15.82 13.43 6.80
N ASP A 20 16.67 13.46 7.83
CA ASP A 20 17.84 12.57 7.93
C ASP A 20 17.44 11.13 8.28
N LEU A 21 16.32 10.95 8.97
CA LEU A 21 15.72 9.62 9.13
C LEU A 21 15.20 9.09 7.80
N LEU A 22 14.45 9.92 7.05
CA LEU A 22 13.88 9.55 5.76
C LEU A 22 14.95 9.16 4.74
N ARG A 23 16.04 9.94 4.66
CA ARG A 23 17.16 9.66 3.74
C ARG A 23 17.91 8.35 4.04
N ARG A 24 17.81 7.83 5.27
CA ARG A 24 18.43 6.56 5.67
C ARG A 24 17.48 5.36 5.53
N ALA A 25 16.22 5.59 5.19
CA ALA A 25 15.22 4.54 5.09
C ALA A 25 15.54 3.62 3.89
N ALA A 26 15.56 2.31 4.13
CA ALA A 26 15.65 1.34 3.04
C ALA A 26 14.32 1.17 2.30
N ILE A 27 13.20 1.34 3.01
CA ILE A 27 11.83 1.23 2.50
C ILE A 27 11.01 2.33 3.15
N PHE A 28 10.22 3.06 2.36
CA PHE A 28 9.20 3.99 2.83
C PHE A 28 7.83 3.38 2.57
N HIS A 29 7.14 2.98 3.63
CA HIS A 29 5.81 2.39 3.56
C HIS A 29 4.74 3.42 3.90
N TYR A 30 3.65 3.43 3.14
CA TYR A 30 2.57 4.37 3.32
C TYR A 30 1.22 3.79 2.89
N GLY A 31 0.14 4.47 3.29
CA GLY A 31 -1.22 4.12 2.87
C GLY A 31 -2.09 5.34 2.59
N SER A 32 -3.30 5.09 2.06
CA SER A 32 -4.15 6.17 1.55
C SER A 32 -4.73 7.08 2.64
N ILE A 33 -4.79 6.60 3.88
CA ILE A 33 -5.38 7.31 5.02
C ILE A 33 -4.69 8.67 5.27
N SER A 34 -3.37 8.75 5.11
CA SER A 34 -2.61 10.00 5.21
C SER A 34 -2.83 10.97 4.04
N LEU A 35 -3.46 10.53 2.95
CA LEU A 35 -3.76 11.38 1.78
C LEU A 35 -5.10 12.11 1.90
N ILE A 36 -5.87 11.87 2.98
CA ILE A 36 -7.23 12.40 3.14
C ILE A 36 -7.22 13.93 3.31
N SER A 37 -6.41 14.47 4.23
CA SER A 37 -6.47 15.87 4.62
C SER A 37 -5.09 16.47 4.86
N ASP A 38 -4.99 17.78 4.66
CA ASP A 38 -3.85 18.57 5.14
C ASP A 38 -3.97 18.85 6.64
N PRO A 39 -2.84 19.04 7.36
CA PRO A 39 -1.46 19.09 6.85
C PRO A 39 -0.80 17.73 6.55
N CYS A 40 -1.38 16.62 7.05
CA CYS A 40 -0.78 15.28 6.95
C CYS A 40 -0.51 14.83 5.51
N ARG A 41 -1.40 15.16 4.56
CA ARG A 41 -1.18 14.87 3.14
C ARG A 41 0.07 15.54 2.60
N THR A 42 0.25 16.84 2.83
CA THR A 42 1.45 17.55 2.39
C THR A 42 2.71 16.96 3.01
N ALA A 43 2.69 16.66 4.31
CA ALA A 43 3.81 16.02 5.01
C ALA A 43 4.14 14.64 4.43
N HIS A 44 3.13 13.82 4.15
CA HIS A 44 3.29 12.51 3.51
C HIS A 44 3.98 12.62 2.15
N LEU A 45 3.49 13.52 1.28
CA LEU A 45 4.01 13.66 -0.08
C LEU A 45 5.48 14.10 -0.05
N ARG A 46 5.83 15.04 0.85
CA ARG A 46 7.22 15.45 1.04
C ARG A 46 8.09 14.31 1.57
N ALA A 47 7.59 13.53 2.53
CA ALA A 47 8.34 12.41 3.09
C ALA A 47 8.62 11.32 2.04
N MET A 48 7.61 11.00 1.22
CA MET A 48 7.72 10.07 0.11
C MET A 48 8.75 10.54 -0.94
N GLU A 49 8.73 11.82 -1.31
CA GLU A 49 9.69 12.41 -2.24
C GLU A 49 11.12 12.29 -1.72
N VAL A 50 11.39 12.74 -0.49
CA VAL A 50 12.72 12.68 0.13
C VAL A 50 13.24 11.24 0.23
N ALA A 51 12.38 10.29 0.60
CA ALA A 51 12.75 8.88 0.66
C ALA A 51 13.08 8.32 -0.74
N LYS A 52 12.28 8.66 -1.76
CA LYS A 52 12.50 8.25 -3.15
C LYS A 52 13.81 8.79 -3.70
N GLU A 53 14.10 10.07 -3.49
CA GLU A 53 15.37 10.72 -3.90
C GLU A 53 16.59 10.04 -3.25
N ALA A 54 16.45 9.55 -2.02
CA ALA A 54 17.51 8.81 -1.33
C ALA A 54 17.62 7.32 -1.75
N GLY A 55 16.79 6.87 -2.70
CA GLY A 55 16.80 5.48 -3.19
C GLY A 55 16.08 4.48 -2.30
N ALA A 56 15.19 4.94 -1.42
CA ALA A 56 14.30 4.06 -0.68
C ALA A 56 13.31 3.38 -1.65
N LEU A 57 12.93 2.15 -1.32
CA LEU A 57 11.84 1.46 -2.01
C LEU A 57 10.50 2.00 -1.52
N LEU A 58 9.61 2.39 -2.42
CA LEU A 58 8.28 2.89 -2.06
C LEU A 58 7.26 1.74 -1.99
N SER A 59 6.69 1.50 -0.81
CA SER A 59 5.66 0.48 -0.59
C SER A 59 4.33 1.12 -0.23
N TYR A 60 3.30 0.82 -1.00
CA TYR A 60 1.97 1.38 -0.84
C TYR A 60 0.93 0.30 -0.50
N ASP A 61 0.25 0.43 0.63
CA ASP A 61 -1.00 -0.29 0.91
C ASP A 61 -2.18 0.66 0.70
N ALA A 62 -3.06 0.39 -0.27
CA ALA A 62 -4.21 1.24 -0.54
C ALA A 62 -5.07 1.42 0.72
N ASN A 63 -5.16 0.39 1.58
CA ASN A 63 -5.78 0.39 2.90
C ASN A 63 -7.05 1.26 2.97
N LEU A 64 -7.98 1.03 2.03
CA LEU A 64 -9.15 1.86 1.82
C LEU A 64 -10.05 1.83 3.06
N ARG A 65 -10.49 3.01 3.47
CA ARG A 65 -11.46 3.20 4.55
C ARG A 65 -12.51 4.21 4.10
N LEU A 66 -13.43 3.77 3.23
CA LEU A 66 -14.47 4.61 2.63
C LEU A 66 -15.16 5.58 3.61
N PRO A 67 -15.52 5.20 4.86
CA PRO A 67 -16.15 6.13 5.79
C PRO A 67 -15.30 7.34 6.21
N LEU A 68 -13.99 7.33 5.95
CA LEU A 68 -13.09 8.44 6.23
C LEU A 68 -12.96 9.43 5.07
N TRP A 69 -13.50 9.09 3.91
CA TRP A 69 -13.41 9.90 2.70
C TRP A 69 -14.70 10.70 2.48
N PRO A 70 -14.62 11.92 1.92
CA PRO A 70 -15.82 12.70 1.57
C PRO A 70 -16.71 12.00 0.53
N SER A 71 -16.11 11.27 -0.40
CA SER A 71 -16.82 10.42 -1.36
C SER A 71 -15.94 9.26 -1.85
N ALA A 72 -16.56 8.26 -2.48
CA ALA A 72 -15.86 7.16 -3.13
C ALA A 72 -14.97 7.66 -4.29
N GLU A 73 -15.45 8.63 -5.06
CA GLU A 73 -14.71 9.23 -6.18
C GLU A 73 -13.46 9.94 -5.70
N GLU A 74 -13.56 10.71 -4.60
CA GLU A 74 -12.39 11.37 -4.02
C GLU A 74 -11.40 10.34 -3.46
N ALA A 75 -11.88 9.29 -2.78
CA ALA A 75 -11.03 8.20 -2.31
C ALA A 75 -10.24 7.56 -3.47
N LYS A 76 -10.93 7.21 -4.56
CA LYS A 76 -10.30 6.62 -5.75
C LYS A 76 -9.30 7.57 -6.39
N SER A 77 -9.68 8.82 -6.61
CA SER A 77 -8.80 9.85 -7.19
C SER A 77 -7.52 10.04 -6.36
N ARG A 78 -7.66 10.11 -5.03
CA ARG A 78 -6.54 10.30 -4.10
C ARG A 78 -5.66 9.07 -4.02
N ILE A 79 -6.24 7.88 -3.97
CA ILE A 79 -5.49 6.63 -4.02
C ILE A 79 -4.64 6.55 -5.29
N MET A 80 -5.23 6.91 -6.44
CA MET A 80 -4.55 6.84 -7.73
C MET A 80 -3.52 7.96 -7.95
N SER A 81 -3.60 9.07 -7.22
CA SER A 81 -2.77 10.27 -7.45
C SER A 81 -1.25 10.07 -7.30
N ASN A 82 -0.82 9.07 -6.52
CA ASN A 82 0.59 8.69 -6.36
C ASN A 82 0.83 7.20 -6.64
N TRP A 83 -0.10 6.55 -7.35
CA TRP A 83 -0.03 5.12 -7.67
C TRP A 83 1.25 4.78 -8.44
N ASP A 84 1.52 5.53 -9.50
CA ASP A 84 2.68 5.32 -10.39
C ASP A 84 4.04 5.60 -9.73
N GLN A 85 4.04 6.12 -8.49
CA GLN A 85 5.26 6.36 -7.73
C GLN A 85 5.72 5.12 -6.99
N ALA A 86 4.83 4.17 -6.69
CA ALA A 86 5.11 3.01 -5.84
C ALA A 86 5.99 1.97 -6.56
N ASP A 87 6.92 1.36 -5.83
CA ASP A 87 7.66 0.19 -6.31
C ASP A 87 6.94 -1.12 -5.95
N ILE A 88 6.19 -1.11 -4.85
CA ILE A 88 5.39 -2.24 -4.36
C ILE A 88 4.01 -1.73 -4.00
N ILE A 89 3.00 -2.39 -4.50
CA ILE A 89 1.61 -2.12 -4.18
C ILE A 89 0.98 -3.36 -3.58
N LYS A 90 0.24 -3.17 -2.48
CA LYS A 90 -0.65 -4.19 -1.93
C LYS A 90 -2.06 -3.64 -1.88
N ILE A 91 -3.00 -4.46 -2.32
CA ILE A 91 -4.45 -4.26 -2.21
C ILE A 91 -5.14 -5.52 -1.69
N SER A 92 -6.36 -5.39 -1.21
CA SER A 92 -7.29 -6.51 -0.99
C SER A 92 -8.12 -6.80 -2.25
N GLY A 93 -8.84 -7.92 -2.25
CA GLY A 93 -9.85 -8.20 -3.28
C GLY A 93 -10.92 -7.10 -3.35
N ASP A 94 -11.40 -6.62 -2.21
CA ASP A 94 -12.39 -5.54 -2.13
C ASP A 94 -11.85 -4.22 -2.70
N GLU A 95 -10.57 -3.93 -2.47
CA GLU A 95 -9.90 -2.74 -3.02
C GLU A 95 -9.67 -2.87 -4.53
N LEU A 96 -9.40 -4.08 -5.04
CA LEU A 96 -9.33 -4.34 -6.48
C LEU A 96 -10.69 -4.06 -7.14
N GLU A 97 -11.78 -4.58 -6.56
CA GLU A 97 -13.13 -4.33 -7.05
C GLU A 97 -13.46 -2.85 -7.04
N PHE A 98 -13.14 -2.14 -5.96
CA PHE A 98 -13.33 -0.70 -5.87
C PHE A 98 -12.58 0.09 -6.94
N LEU A 99 -11.32 -0.28 -7.21
CA LEU A 99 -10.46 0.43 -8.16
C LEU A 99 -10.80 0.11 -9.62
N THR A 100 -11.22 -1.11 -9.92
CA THR A 100 -11.42 -1.60 -11.31
C THR A 100 -12.89 -1.70 -11.72
N GLY A 101 -13.79 -1.81 -10.75
CA GLY A 101 -15.21 -2.12 -10.97
C GLY A 101 -15.49 -3.61 -11.25
N SER A 102 -14.48 -4.48 -11.17
CA SER A 102 -14.61 -5.92 -11.41
C SER A 102 -14.61 -6.71 -10.09
N ASP A 103 -15.62 -7.55 -9.89
CA ASP A 103 -15.73 -8.48 -8.76
C ASP A 103 -14.82 -9.71 -8.90
N LYS A 104 -14.15 -9.84 -10.05
CA LYS A 104 -13.22 -10.93 -10.34
C LYS A 104 -11.77 -10.51 -10.17
N VAL A 105 -11.01 -11.39 -9.50
CA VAL A 105 -9.55 -11.29 -9.37
C VAL A 105 -8.87 -12.04 -10.52
N GLU A 106 -9.15 -11.62 -11.75
CA GLU A 106 -8.51 -12.15 -12.97
C GLU A 106 -7.21 -11.39 -13.27
N THR A 107 -6.25 -12.06 -13.91
CA THR A 107 -4.91 -11.48 -14.14
C THR A 107 -4.97 -10.23 -15.00
N ASP A 108 -5.76 -10.23 -16.07
CA ASP A 108 -5.96 -9.08 -16.94
C ASP A 108 -6.55 -7.87 -16.20
N VAL A 109 -7.54 -8.08 -15.32
CA VAL A 109 -8.11 -7.04 -14.47
C VAL A 109 -7.05 -6.45 -13.54
N VAL A 110 -6.30 -7.30 -12.82
CA VAL A 110 -5.25 -6.83 -11.89
C VAL A 110 -4.17 -6.06 -12.64
N MET A 111 -3.79 -6.51 -13.84
CA MET A 111 -2.77 -5.87 -14.65
C MET A 111 -3.18 -4.49 -15.20
N THR A 112 -4.47 -4.11 -15.14
CA THR A 112 -4.88 -2.71 -15.43
C THR A 112 -4.34 -1.71 -14.41
N LEU A 113 -3.99 -2.16 -13.20
CA LEU A 113 -3.38 -1.35 -12.15
C LEU A 113 -1.84 -1.41 -12.19
N TRP A 114 -1.26 -2.13 -13.15
CA TRP A 114 0.18 -2.22 -13.30
C TRP A 114 0.74 -0.98 -14.01
N HIS A 115 1.85 -0.43 -13.50
CA HIS A 115 2.59 0.64 -14.16
C HIS A 115 4.07 0.24 -14.36
N PRO A 116 4.80 0.86 -15.32
CA PRO A 116 6.13 0.37 -15.72
C PRO A 116 7.21 0.35 -14.62
N GLN A 117 7.08 1.19 -13.59
CA GLN A 117 8.02 1.27 -12.47
C GLN A 117 7.71 0.26 -11.36
N LEU A 118 6.52 -0.33 -11.37
CA LEU A 118 6.09 -1.28 -10.36
C LEU A 118 6.96 -2.54 -10.44
N LYS A 119 7.39 -3.01 -9.27
CA LYS A 119 8.18 -4.25 -9.14
C LYS A 119 7.31 -5.41 -8.65
N LEU A 120 6.32 -5.11 -7.81
CA LEU A 120 5.46 -6.11 -7.20
C LEU A 120 4.06 -5.55 -6.93
N LEU A 121 3.04 -6.21 -7.44
CA LEU A 121 1.63 -5.96 -7.11
C LEU A 121 1.06 -7.19 -6.39
N LEU A 122 0.43 -6.97 -5.25
CA LEU A 122 -0.13 -8.01 -4.39
C LEU A 122 -1.62 -7.81 -4.19
N VAL A 123 -2.39 -8.88 -4.36
CA VAL A 123 -3.82 -8.92 -4.03
C VAL A 123 -4.04 -9.94 -2.91
N THR A 124 -4.37 -9.44 -1.73
CA THR A 124 -4.70 -10.26 -0.55
C THR A 124 -6.16 -10.71 -0.60
N LEU A 125 -6.41 -12.00 -0.35
CA LEU A 125 -7.71 -12.67 -0.50
C LEU A 125 -8.18 -13.32 0.79
N GLY A 126 -7.81 -12.75 1.94
CA GLY A 126 -8.13 -13.28 3.27
C GLY A 126 -7.65 -14.72 3.43
N SER A 127 -8.55 -15.63 3.83
CA SER A 127 -8.24 -17.04 4.04
C SER A 127 -7.91 -17.82 2.76
N LYS A 128 -8.02 -17.20 1.57
CA LYS A 128 -7.61 -17.80 0.29
C LYS A 128 -6.14 -17.51 -0.05
N GLY A 129 -5.45 -16.70 0.76
CA GLY A 129 -4.04 -16.38 0.57
C GLY A 129 -3.83 -15.07 -0.20
N CYS A 130 -2.85 -15.03 -1.08
CA CYS A 130 -2.60 -13.87 -1.93
C CYS A 130 -2.23 -14.27 -3.36
N LYS A 131 -2.50 -13.37 -4.30
CA LYS A 131 -1.90 -13.37 -5.63
C LYS A 131 -0.80 -12.32 -5.68
N TYR A 132 0.27 -12.63 -6.40
CA TYR A 132 1.37 -11.70 -6.63
C TYR A 132 1.65 -11.59 -8.13
N TYR A 133 2.05 -10.40 -8.55
CA TYR A 133 2.31 -10.07 -9.94
C TYR A 133 3.62 -9.27 -9.99
N THR A 134 4.48 -9.65 -10.93
CA THR A 134 5.69 -8.93 -11.29
C THR A 134 5.63 -8.59 -12.79
N LYS A 135 6.66 -7.94 -13.31
CA LYS A 135 6.79 -7.67 -14.74
C LYS A 135 6.78 -8.95 -15.59
N ASP A 136 7.43 -10.00 -15.10
CA ASP A 136 7.76 -11.18 -15.91
C ASP A 136 6.95 -12.42 -15.55
N PHE A 137 6.41 -12.49 -14.32
CA PHE A 137 5.66 -13.65 -13.84
C PHE A 137 4.66 -13.26 -12.74
N HIS A 138 3.68 -14.14 -12.51
CA HIS A 138 2.68 -14.00 -11.45
C HIS A 138 2.36 -15.37 -10.83
N GLY A 139 1.77 -15.39 -9.64
CA GLY A 139 1.43 -16.62 -8.95
C GLY A 139 0.45 -16.44 -7.81
N THR A 140 0.18 -17.52 -7.09
CA THR A 140 -0.71 -17.56 -5.93
C THR A 140 -0.02 -18.29 -4.79
N VAL A 141 -0.17 -17.76 -3.58
CA VAL A 141 0.30 -18.38 -2.34
C VAL A 141 -0.92 -18.62 -1.47
N GLU A 142 -1.15 -19.86 -1.04
CA GLU A 142 -2.26 -20.21 -0.16
C GLU A 142 -2.06 -19.62 1.26
N ALA A 143 -3.17 -19.25 1.91
CA ALA A 143 -3.10 -18.85 3.32
C ALA A 143 -2.84 -20.07 4.23
N ILE A 144 -2.11 -19.82 5.31
CA ILE A 144 -2.02 -20.79 6.40
C ILE A 144 -3.40 -20.89 7.06
N LYS A 145 -3.93 -22.11 7.20
CA LYS A 145 -5.22 -22.36 7.85
C LYS A 145 -5.11 -22.08 9.34
N VAL A 146 -5.94 -21.16 9.83
CA VAL A 146 -6.01 -20.76 11.24
C VAL A 146 -7.47 -20.58 11.67
N HIS A 147 -7.72 -20.63 12.97
CA HIS A 147 -9.01 -20.22 13.56
C HIS A 147 -8.91 -18.76 13.99
N PRO A 148 -9.56 -17.81 13.28
CA PRO A 148 -9.40 -16.40 13.57
C PRO A 148 -10.11 -16.04 14.89
N VAL A 149 -9.35 -15.45 15.82
CA VAL A 149 -9.92 -14.78 17.00
C VAL A 149 -10.33 -13.34 16.65
N SER A 150 -9.49 -12.65 15.87
CA SER A 150 -9.78 -11.35 15.27
C SER A 150 -9.03 -11.23 13.95
N THR A 151 -9.65 -10.60 12.96
CA THR A 151 -9.03 -10.30 11.65
C THR A 151 -8.42 -8.90 11.60
N THR A 152 -8.62 -8.09 12.64
CA THR A 152 -8.01 -6.75 12.74
C THR A 152 -6.49 -6.87 12.73
N GLY A 153 -5.84 -6.12 11.85
CA GLY A 153 -4.39 -6.12 11.69
C GLY A 153 -3.83 -7.24 10.83
N ALA A 154 -4.64 -8.14 10.26
CA ALA A 154 -4.14 -9.20 9.39
C ALA A 154 -3.43 -8.65 8.14
N GLY A 155 -3.98 -7.60 7.54
CA GLY A 155 -3.36 -6.89 6.41
C GLY A 155 -2.04 -6.19 6.80
N ASP A 156 -2.04 -5.49 7.92
CA ASP A 156 -0.86 -4.78 8.43
C ASP A 156 0.27 -5.77 8.79
N ALA A 157 -0.08 -6.93 9.38
CA ALA A 157 0.86 -8.00 9.68
C ALA A 157 1.43 -8.65 8.42
N PHE A 158 0.60 -8.86 7.37
CA PHE A 158 1.06 -9.34 6.07
C PHE A 158 2.10 -8.39 5.47
N VAL A 159 1.78 -7.09 5.44
CA VAL A 159 2.70 -6.05 4.94
C VAL A 159 3.97 -6.01 5.78
N GLY A 160 3.86 -6.01 7.10
CA GLY A 160 5.01 -5.98 8.01
C GLY A 160 5.96 -7.16 7.80
N GLY A 161 5.42 -8.38 7.66
CA GLY A 161 6.22 -9.58 7.39
C GLY A 161 6.91 -9.54 6.02
N MET A 162 6.19 -9.11 4.98
CA MET A 162 6.76 -8.92 3.64
C MET A 162 7.89 -7.89 3.66
N LEU A 163 7.65 -6.71 4.22
CA LEU A 163 8.64 -5.63 4.27
C LEU A 163 9.86 -6.01 5.10
N HIS A 164 9.67 -6.75 6.20
CA HIS A 164 10.79 -7.28 6.97
C HIS A 164 11.68 -8.20 6.12
N ARG A 165 11.10 -9.08 5.30
CA ARG A 165 11.87 -9.95 4.39
C ARG A 165 12.63 -9.11 3.35
N LEU A 166 11.94 -8.16 2.71
CA LEU A 166 12.53 -7.31 1.66
C LEU A 166 13.63 -6.39 2.17
N ALA A 167 13.50 -5.89 3.40
CA ALA A 167 14.53 -5.07 4.03
C ALA A 167 15.82 -5.86 4.30
N ARG A 168 15.72 -7.18 4.53
CA ARG A 168 16.87 -8.07 4.73
C ARG A 168 17.48 -8.56 3.42
N ASP A 169 16.66 -8.75 2.39
CA ASP A 169 17.06 -9.33 1.12
C ASP A 169 16.21 -8.77 -0.03
N ARG A 170 16.77 -7.77 -0.72
CA ARG A 170 16.12 -7.13 -1.87
C ARG A 170 16.10 -8.01 -3.13
N SER A 171 16.94 -9.05 -3.19
CA SER A 171 16.95 -9.98 -4.33
C SER A 171 15.64 -10.76 -4.43
N ALA A 172 14.87 -10.85 -3.34
CA ALA A 172 13.55 -11.46 -3.32
C ALA A 172 12.54 -10.84 -4.31
N LEU A 173 12.78 -9.62 -4.83
CA LEU A 173 11.99 -9.02 -5.92
C LEU A 173 12.41 -9.49 -7.32
N GLN A 174 13.51 -10.23 -7.43
CA GLN A 174 14.14 -10.67 -8.69
C GLN A 174 14.16 -12.20 -8.83
N LEU A 175 13.71 -12.95 -7.81
CA LEU A 175 13.75 -14.41 -7.80
C LEU A 175 12.63 -14.98 -8.69
N ARG A 176 13.04 -15.83 -9.63
CA ARG A 176 12.19 -16.64 -10.53
C ARG A 176 11.76 -17.94 -9.85
#